data_AF-A0A853B9H4-F1
#
_entry.id   AF-A0A853B9H4-F1
#
_cell.length_a   1.000
_cell.length_b   1.000
_cell.length_c   1.000
_cell.angle_alpha   90.00
_cell.angle_beta   90.00
_cell.angle_gamma   90.00
#
_symmetry.space_group_name_H-M   'P 1'
#
loop_
_entity.id
_entity.type
_entity.pdbx_description
1 polymer ?
#
loop_
_entity_poly.entity_id
_entity_poly.type
_entity_poly.pdbx_seq_one_letter_code
_entity_poly.pdbx_strand_id
1 'polypeptide(L)'
;MSDTPELDQVADARRRLAVHAQFPVAYWVFFGVGLVVLAGLPIWTTWLGDSPYVPWALAALAIASAVYSCSRRRRSGVHLRKRISAYPSAWPIWLTSVSVATVGFFGIYALVHAGQRGIALAVLPLVAIAVFVSEVKTRSAMRRDIEAGRVRP
;
A
#
# COMPACT_ATOMS: atom_id res chain seq x y z
N MET A 1 -14.11 -14.88 37.80
CA MET A 1 -14.50 -13.49 37.48
C MET A 1 -13.21 -12.75 37.19
N SER A 2 -13.10 -12.04 36.06
CA SER A 2 -11.85 -11.38 35.68
C SER A 2 -11.60 -10.17 36.58
N ASP A 3 -10.46 -10.15 37.29
CA ASP A 3 -10.05 -9.07 38.19
C ASP A 3 -9.66 -7.75 37.47
N THR A 4 -9.91 -7.64 36.16
CA THR A 4 -9.65 -6.44 35.36
C THR A 4 -10.96 -5.70 35.02
N PRO A 5 -11.00 -4.37 35.21
CA PRO A 5 -12.14 -3.53 34.80
C PRO A 5 -12.51 -3.77 33.32
N GLU A 6 -13.80 -3.76 32.99
CA GLU A 6 -14.27 -3.99 31.61
C GLU A 6 -13.64 -3.03 30.59
N LEU A 7 -13.35 -1.79 31.01
CA LEU A 7 -12.67 -0.79 30.18
C LEU A 7 -11.24 -1.22 29.80
N ASP A 8 -10.51 -1.87 30.71
CA ASP A 8 -9.15 -2.36 30.46
C ASP A 8 -9.17 -3.58 29.53
N GLN A 9 -10.20 -4.43 29.64
CA GLN A 9 -10.39 -5.57 28.73
C GLN A 9 -10.66 -5.10 27.29
N VAL A 10 -11.46 -4.04 27.12
CA VAL A 10 -11.74 -3.45 25.80
C VAL A 10 -10.48 -2.79 25.22
N ALA A 11 -9.70 -2.10 26.04
CA ALA A 11 -8.43 -1.49 25.61
C ALA A 11 -7.41 -2.56 25.17
N ASP A 12 -7.31 -3.66 25.92
CA ASP A 12 -6.43 -4.78 25.58
C ASP A 12 -6.88 -5.52 24.32
N ALA A 13 -8.19 -5.72 24.15
CA ALA A 13 -8.74 -6.30 22.92
C ALA A 13 -8.40 -5.44 21.68
N ARG A 14 -8.52 -4.11 21.79
CA ARG A 14 -8.14 -3.18 20.71
C ARG A 14 -6.65 -3.24 20.40
N ARG A 15 -5.78 -3.30 21.41
CA ARG A 15 -4.33 -3.46 21.22
C ARG A 15 -3.99 -4.77 20.51
N ARG A 16 -4.61 -5.88 20.90
CA ARG A 16 -4.43 -7.19 20.24
C ARG A 16 -4.90 -7.16 18.77
N LEU A 17 -6.00 -6.48 18.49
CA LEU A 17 -6.49 -6.27 17.11
C LEU A 17 -5.55 -5.37 16.29
N ALA A 18 -4.98 -4.33 16.90
CA ALA A 18 -4.08 -3.39 16.24
C ALA A 18 -2.77 -4.05 15.74
N VAL A 19 -2.27 -5.07 16.44
CA VAL A 19 -1.10 -5.86 16.01
C VAL A 19 -1.35 -6.51 14.64
N HIS A 20 -2.58 -6.95 14.36
CA HIS A 20 -2.95 -7.57 13.09
C HIS A 20 -3.00 -6.56 11.92
N ALA A 21 -3.02 -5.26 12.20
CA ALA A 21 -2.93 -4.23 11.17
C ALA A 21 -1.51 -4.06 10.61
N GLN A 22 -0.47 -4.55 11.31
CA GLN A 22 0.92 -4.45 10.86
C GLN A 22 1.30 -5.53 9.84
N PHE A 23 2.03 -5.15 8.80
CA PHE A 23 2.60 -6.06 7.83
C PHE A 23 4.05 -6.40 8.20
N PRO A 24 4.51 -7.63 7.89
CA PRO A 24 5.90 -8.01 8.08
C PRO A 24 6.83 -7.19 7.17
N VAL A 25 8.08 -7.03 7.57
CA VAL A 25 9.10 -6.28 6.80
C VAL A 25 9.20 -6.77 5.36
N ALA A 26 9.13 -8.09 5.14
CA ALA A 26 9.15 -8.69 3.81
C ALA A 26 8.05 -8.13 2.89
N TYR A 27 6.83 -7.89 3.41
CA TYR A 27 5.76 -7.29 2.62
C TYR A 27 6.13 -5.90 2.12
N TRP A 28 6.74 -5.08 2.97
CA TRP A 28 7.15 -3.73 2.59
C TRP A 28 8.26 -3.75 1.54
N VAL A 29 9.20 -4.68 1.65
CA VAL A 29 10.23 -4.88 0.61
C VAL A 29 9.59 -5.23 -0.74
N PHE A 30 8.72 -6.24 -0.77
CA PHE A 30 8.03 -6.63 -2.02
C PHE A 30 7.12 -5.52 -2.56
N PHE A 31 6.45 -4.77 -1.67
CA PHE A 31 5.64 -3.63 -2.06
C PHE A 31 6.48 -2.54 -2.72
N GLY A 32 7.63 -2.17 -2.13
CA GLY A 32 8.55 -1.19 -2.70
C GLY A 32 9.06 -1.62 -4.08
N VAL A 33 9.48 -2.89 -4.23
CA VAL A 33 9.90 -3.44 -5.53
C VAL A 33 8.77 -3.37 -6.55
N GLY A 34 7.58 -3.84 -6.20
CA GLY A 34 6.42 -3.81 -7.09
C GLY A 34 6.03 -2.40 -7.51
N LEU A 35 6.20 -1.42 -6.61
CA LEU A 35 5.89 -0.02 -6.88
C LEU A 35 6.86 0.58 -7.91
N VAL A 36 8.16 0.33 -7.79
CA VAL A 36 9.15 0.76 -8.80
C VAL A 36 8.89 0.11 -10.16
N VAL A 37 8.56 -1.18 -10.17
CA VAL A 37 8.21 -1.91 -11.40
C VAL A 37 6.98 -1.29 -12.07
N LEU A 38 5.90 -1.05 -11.32
CA LEU A 38 4.66 -0.49 -11.84
C LEU A 38 4.80 0.97 -12.27
N ALA A 39 5.41 1.82 -11.43
CA ALA A 39 5.59 3.24 -11.74
C ALA A 39 6.55 3.46 -12.91
N GLY A 40 7.52 2.56 -13.09
CA GLY A 40 8.47 2.59 -14.20
C GLY A 40 7.94 1.99 -15.50
N LEU A 41 6.72 1.44 -15.53
CA LEU A 41 6.13 0.83 -16.73
C LEU A 41 6.31 1.69 -18.00
N PRO A 42 6.00 3.01 -17.99
CA PRO A 42 6.18 3.84 -19.16
C PRO A 42 7.63 3.87 -19.67
N ILE A 43 8.61 3.75 -18.77
CA ILE A 43 10.03 3.72 -19.10
C ILE A 43 10.39 2.34 -19.66
N TRP A 44 9.99 1.27 -18.98
CA TRP A 44 10.35 -0.11 -19.35
C TRP A 44 9.82 -0.48 -20.74
N THR A 45 8.60 -0.07 -21.07
CA THR A 45 7.98 -0.36 -22.39
C THR A 45 8.76 0.28 -23.53
N THR A 46 9.48 1.38 -23.30
CA THR A 46 10.34 1.98 -24.34
C THR A 46 11.61 1.19 -24.65
N TRP A 47 12.05 0.31 -23.74
CA TRP A 47 13.20 -0.57 -23.93
C TRP A 47 12.81 -1.98 -24.34
N LEU A 48 11.72 -2.48 -23.77
CA LEU A 48 11.19 -3.82 -24.04
C LEU A 48 10.42 -3.89 -25.37
N GLY A 49 9.98 -2.76 -25.91
CA GLY A 49 9.11 -2.72 -27.08
C GLY A 49 7.74 -3.35 -26.79
N ASP A 50 7.04 -3.78 -27.84
CA ASP A 50 5.73 -4.45 -27.76
C ASP A 50 5.87 -5.92 -27.32
N SER A 51 6.66 -6.14 -26.27
CA SER A 51 7.00 -7.46 -25.80
C SER A 51 5.79 -8.13 -25.15
N PRO A 52 5.40 -9.34 -25.59
CA PRO A 52 4.27 -10.07 -25.02
C PRO A 52 4.49 -10.44 -23.55
N TYR A 53 5.71 -10.30 -23.02
CA TYR A 53 6.04 -10.60 -21.63
C TYR A 53 5.62 -9.51 -20.63
N VAL A 54 5.39 -8.27 -21.08
CA VAL A 54 4.98 -7.17 -20.18
C VAL A 54 3.60 -7.41 -19.54
N PRO A 55 2.56 -7.81 -20.29
CA PRO A 55 1.28 -8.22 -19.71
C PRO A 55 1.40 -9.40 -18.74
N TRP A 56 2.24 -10.40 -19.06
CA TRP A 56 2.44 -11.57 -18.21
C TRP A 56 3.15 -11.23 -16.90
N ALA A 57 4.13 -10.33 -16.92
CA ALA A 57 4.78 -9.83 -15.71
C ALA A 57 3.79 -9.07 -14.81
N LEU A 58 2.91 -8.25 -15.39
CA LEU A 58 1.85 -7.56 -14.63
C LEU A 58 0.82 -8.54 -14.06
N ALA A 59 0.42 -9.55 -14.84
CA ALA A 59 -0.47 -10.60 -14.39
C ALA A 59 0.13 -11.38 -13.22
N ALA A 60 1.41 -11.78 -13.32
CA ALA A 60 2.11 -12.47 -12.24
C ALA A 60 2.16 -11.63 -10.95
N LEU A 61 2.43 -10.32 -11.07
CA LEU A 61 2.44 -9.40 -9.94
C LEU A 61 1.05 -9.28 -9.28
N ALA A 62 0.00 -9.15 -10.09
CA ALA A 62 -1.38 -9.07 -9.63
C ALA A 62 -1.82 -10.38 -8.93
N ILE A 63 -1.48 -11.53 -9.51
CA ILE A 63 -1.76 -12.85 -8.94
C ILE A 63 -1.02 -13.02 -7.62
N ALA A 64 0.28 -12.70 -7.56
CA ALA A 64 1.06 -12.80 -6.33
C ALA A 64 0.49 -11.93 -5.20
N SER A 65 0.07 -10.70 -5.52
CA SER A 65 -0.59 -9.79 -4.58
C SER A 65 -1.93 -10.35 -4.08
N ALA A 66 -2.74 -10.91 -4.99
CA ALA A 66 -4.02 -11.53 -4.64
C ALA A 66 -3.84 -12.77 -3.75
N VAL A 67 -2.90 -13.65 -4.11
CA VAL A 67 -2.55 -14.86 -3.33
C VAL A 67 -2.07 -14.47 -1.93
N TYR A 68 -1.20 -13.47 -1.82
CA TYR A 68 -0.73 -12.98 -0.52
C TYR A 68 -1.89 -12.44 0.33
N SER A 69 -2.77 -11.63 -0.26
CA SER A 69 -3.95 -11.09 0.44
C SER A 69 -4.90 -12.20 0.91
N CYS A 70 -5.12 -13.24 0.11
CA CYS A 70 -5.97 -14.38 0.47
C CYS A 70 -5.33 -15.26 1.55
N SER A 71 -4.05 -15.58 1.43
CA SER A 71 -3.30 -16.40 2.37
C SER A 71 -3.23 -15.74 3.76
N ARG A 72 -2.98 -14.42 3.81
CA ARG A 72 -2.94 -13.67 5.07
C ARG A 72 -4.27 -13.71 5.82
N ARG A 73 -5.41 -13.60 5.11
CA ARG A 73 -6.76 -13.68 5.72
C ARG A 73 -7.06 -15.04 6.31
N ARG A 74 -6.70 -16.11 5.61
CA ARG A 74 -6.91 -17.48 6.11
C ARG A 74 -6.08 -17.75 7.36
N ARG A 75 -4.87 -17.19 7.46
CA ARG A 75 -3.99 -17.40 8.62
C ARG A 75 -4.36 -16.56 9.84
N SER A 76 -4.88 -15.34 9.67
CA SER A 76 -5.12 -14.45 10.81
C SER A 76 -6.46 -14.66 11.51
N GLY A 77 -7.50 -15.15 10.81
CA GLY A 77 -8.88 -15.29 11.35
C GLY A 77 -9.59 -13.97 11.66
N VAL A 78 -8.84 -12.90 11.93
CA VAL A 78 -9.31 -11.55 12.24
C VAL A 78 -9.73 -10.81 10.97
N HIS A 79 -10.97 -10.31 10.96
CA HIS A 79 -11.55 -9.53 9.87
C HIS A 79 -11.59 -8.04 10.24
N LEU A 80 -10.55 -7.29 9.85
CA LEU A 80 -10.58 -5.83 9.92
C LEU A 80 -11.46 -5.25 8.80
N ARG A 81 -12.05 -4.08 9.06
CA ARG A 81 -12.82 -3.34 8.06
C ARG A 81 -11.96 -3.05 6.84
N LYS A 82 -12.45 -3.45 5.66
CA LYS A 82 -11.74 -3.34 4.37
C LYS A 82 -11.74 -1.93 3.80
N ARG A 83 -12.77 -1.14 4.11
CA ARG A 83 -12.94 0.21 3.58
C ARG A 83 -12.02 1.16 4.32
N ILE A 84 -11.11 1.82 3.60
CA ILE A 84 -10.19 2.80 4.19
C ILE A 84 -10.95 4.02 4.76
N SER A 85 -12.14 4.32 4.24
CA SER A 85 -13.04 5.36 4.79
C SER A 85 -13.55 5.06 6.20
N ALA A 86 -13.45 3.81 6.68
CA ALA A 86 -13.75 3.47 8.06
C ALA A 86 -12.70 3.99 9.05
N TYR A 87 -11.54 4.45 8.57
CA TYR A 87 -10.41 4.92 9.37
C TYR A 87 -10.21 6.43 9.14
N PRO A 88 -10.75 7.29 10.01
CA PRO A 88 -10.82 8.73 9.78
C PRO A 88 -9.45 9.40 9.65
N SER A 89 -8.44 8.92 10.37
CA SER A 89 -7.08 9.48 10.31
C SER A 89 -6.30 8.98 9.09
N ALA A 90 -6.62 7.77 8.61
CA ALA A 90 -5.92 7.14 7.49
C ALA A 90 -6.47 7.56 6.12
N TRP A 91 -7.77 7.85 6.04
CA TRP A 91 -8.45 8.25 4.80
C TRP A 91 -7.80 9.45 4.07
N PRO A 92 -7.52 10.60 4.72
CA PRO A 92 -6.92 11.73 4.02
C PRO A 92 -5.49 11.41 3.54
N ILE A 93 -4.71 10.67 4.32
CA ILE A 93 -3.34 10.26 3.95
C ILE A 93 -3.39 9.33 2.73
N TRP A 94 -4.36 8.41 2.71
CA TRP A 94 -4.57 7.50 1.59
C TRP A 94 -4.97 8.26 0.32
N LEU A 95 -5.87 9.24 0.42
CA LEU A 95 -6.24 10.09 -0.73
C LEU A 95 -5.03 10.82 -1.29
N THR A 96 -4.21 11.44 -0.42
CA THR A 96 -2.97 12.10 -0.86
C THR A 96 -2.03 11.11 -1.54
N SER A 97 -1.90 9.89 -1.00
CA SER A 97 -1.10 8.81 -1.60
C SER A 97 -1.56 8.48 -3.02
N VAL A 98 -2.88 8.32 -3.21
CA VAL A 98 -3.48 8.06 -4.53
C VAL A 98 -3.21 9.22 -5.48
N SER A 99 -3.41 10.46 -5.05
CA SER A 99 -3.13 11.64 -5.87
C SER A 99 -1.66 11.72 -6.30
N VAL A 100 -0.72 11.50 -5.37
CA VAL A 100 0.72 11.50 -5.68
C VAL A 100 1.07 10.38 -6.65
N ALA A 101 0.53 9.17 -6.46
CA ALA A 101 0.75 8.05 -7.36
C ALA A 101 0.22 8.34 -8.77
N THR A 102 -1.00 8.88 -8.88
CA THR A 102 -1.62 9.22 -10.17
C THR A 102 -0.84 10.31 -10.88
N VAL A 103 -0.55 11.43 -10.21
CA VAL A 103 0.21 12.55 -10.77
C VAL A 103 1.62 12.10 -11.16
N GLY A 104 2.29 11.33 -10.30
CA GLY A 104 3.62 10.80 -10.57
C GLY A 104 3.65 9.88 -11.79
N PHE A 105 2.68 8.97 -11.91
CA PHE A 105 2.57 8.08 -13.08
C PHE A 105 2.34 8.85 -14.38
N PHE A 106 1.38 9.77 -14.40
CA PHE A 106 1.12 10.60 -15.58
C PHE A 106 2.29 11.53 -15.92
N GLY A 107 2.98 12.06 -14.91
CA GLY A 107 4.18 12.88 -15.10
C GLY A 107 5.32 12.08 -15.73
N ILE A 108 5.58 10.86 -15.24
CA ILE A 108 6.58 9.95 -15.83
C ILE A 108 6.19 9.59 -17.27
N TYR A 109 4.91 9.26 -17.50
CA TYR A 109 4.40 8.97 -18.84
C TYR A 109 4.62 10.13 -19.81
N ALA A 110 4.28 11.35 -19.40
CA ALA A 110 4.48 12.56 -20.20
C ALA A 110 5.97 12.83 -20.50
N LEU A 111 6.85 12.66 -19.51
CA LEU A 111 8.31 12.81 -19.69
C LEU A 111 8.85 11.80 -20.69
N VAL A 112 8.41 10.54 -20.62
CA VAL A 112 8.80 9.50 -21.57
C VAL A 112 8.32 9.84 -22.98
N HIS A 113 7.08 10.31 -23.14
CA HIS A 113 6.52 10.67 -24.44
C HIS A 113 7.23 11.89 -25.05
N ALA A 114 7.69 12.83 -24.22
CA ALA A 114 8.52 13.96 -24.63
C ALA A 114 9.99 13.60 -24.94
N GLY A 115 10.36 12.32 -24.88
CA GLY A 115 11.73 11.84 -25.11
C GLY A 115 12.69 12.04 -23.93
N GLN A 116 12.22 12.57 -22.80
CA GLN A 116 13.02 12.92 -21.62
C GLN A 116 13.21 11.73 -20.66
N ARG A 117 13.70 10.59 -21.19
CA ARG A 117 13.81 9.33 -20.43
C ARG A 117 14.75 9.44 -19.23
N GLY A 118 15.83 10.21 -19.33
CA GLY A 118 16.77 10.43 -18.22
C GLY A 118 16.11 11.13 -17.02
N ILE A 119 15.27 12.13 -17.29
CA ILE A 119 14.51 12.84 -16.26
C ILE A 119 13.45 11.91 -15.65
N ALA A 120 12.75 11.13 -16.49
CA ALA A 120 11.78 10.14 -16.01
C ALA A 120 12.40 9.12 -15.04
N LEU A 121 13.61 8.63 -15.32
CA LEU A 121 14.35 7.74 -14.42
C LEU A 121 14.75 8.41 -13.10
N ALA A 122 15.12 9.68 -13.12
CA ALA A 122 15.45 10.43 -11.90
C ALA A 122 14.21 10.70 -11.02
N VAL A 123 13.05 10.93 -11.63
CA VAL A 123 11.78 11.17 -10.94
C VAL A 123 11.18 9.88 -10.36
N LEU A 124 11.40 8.73 -11.01
CA LEU A 124 10.88 7.43 -10.59
C LEU A 124 11.13 7.09 -9.11
N PRO A 125 12.37 7.13 -8.57
CA PRO A 125 12.62 6.82 -7.17
C PRO A 125 11.96 7.84 -6.22
N LEU A 126 11.85 9.12 -6.61
CA LEU A 126 11.20 10.15 -5.80
C LEU A 126 9.70 9.86 -5.64
N VAL A 127 9.02 9.55 -6.74
CA VAL A 127 7.60 9.14 -6.73
C VAL A 127 7.45 7.86 -5.91
N ALA A 128 8.34 6.88 -6.12
CA ALA A 128 8.26 5.61 -5.43
C ALA A 128 8.42 5.73 -3.91
N ILE A 129 9.39 6.52 -3.45
CA ILE A 129 9.61 6.81 -2.03
C ILE A 129 8.41 7.58 -1.45
N ALA A 130 7.89 8.58 -2.17
CA ALA A 130 6.75 9.36 -1.70
C ALA A 130 5.52 8.48 -1.44
N VAL A 131 5.17 7.60 -2.39
CA VAL A 131 4.04 6.67 -2.26
C VAL A 131 4.31 5.59 -1.20
N PHE A 132 5.56 5.12 -1.08
CA PHE A 132 5.94 4.17 -0.04
C PHE A 132 5.75 4.77 1.37
N VAL A 133 6.25 5.99 1.59
CA VAL A 133 6.13 6.68 2.88
C VAL A 133 4.67 7.01 3.21
N SER A 134 3.86 7.42 2.24
CA SER A 134 2.43 7.68 2.47
C SER A 134 1.67 6.39 2.81
N GLU A 135 1.99 5.25 2.21
CA GLU A 135 1.36 3.97 2.56
C GLU A 135 1.77 3.51 3.97
N VAL A 136 3.05 3.65 4.35
CA VAL A 136 3.52 3.38 5.73
C VAL A 136 2.77 4.28 6.73
N LYS A 137 2.64 5.57 6.44
CA LYS A 137 1.88 6.52 7.28
C LYS A 137 0.39 6.15 7.36
N THR A 138 -0.21 5.75 6.24
CA THR A 138 -1.62 5.31 6.19
C THR A 138 -1.83 4.11 7.09
N ARG A 139 -0.96 3.09 7.04
CA ARG A 139 -1.04 1.91 7.90
C ARG A 139 -0.81 2.23 9.38
N SER A 140 0.12 3.12 9.67
CA SER A 140 0.34 3.63 11.03
C SER A 140 -0.90 4.34 11.58
N ALA A 141 -1.56 5.15 10.75
CA ALA A 141 -2.80 5.84 11.11
C ALA A 141 -3.97 4.87 11.32
N MET A 142 -4.11 3.84 10.47
CA MET A 142 -5.12 2.78 10.67
C MET A 142 -4.92 2.07 12.02
N ARG A 143 -3.68 1.74 12.37
CA ARG A 143 -3.35 1.12 13.67
C ARG A 143 -3.80 2.01 14.83
N ARG A 144 -3.47 3.31 14.79
CA ARG A 144 -3.88 4.29 15.82
C ARG A 144 -5.40 4.42 15.91
N ASP A 145 -6.10 4.36 14.79
CA ASP A 145 -7.57 4.41 14.78
C ASP A 145 -8.20 3.15 15.40
N ILE A 146 -7.58 1.97 15.22
CA ILE A 146 -7.99 0.72 15.88
C ILE A 146 -7.74 0.79 17.39
N GLU A 147 -6.55 1.21 17.81
CA GLU A 147 -6.18 1.33 19.23
C GLU A 147 -7.10 2.32 19.96
N ALA A 148 -7.41 3.46 19.32
CA ALA A 148 -8.31 4.48 19.86
C ALA A 148 -9.80 4.11 19.74
N GLY A 149 -10.16 3.02 19.04
CA GLY A 149 -11.56 2.65 18.78
C GLY A 149 -12.33 3.65 17.91
N ARG A 150 -11.65 4.41 17.05
CA ARG A 150 -12.24 5.42 16.16
C ARG A 150 -12.73 4.84 14.83
N VAL A 151 -12.67 3.53 14.68
CA VAL A 151 -13.10 2.83 13.46
C VAL A 151 -14.61 2.96 13.31
N ARG A 152 -15.06 3.55 12.21
CA ARG A 152 -16.49 3.77 11.93
C ARG A 152 -17.19 2.48 11.49
N PRO A 153 -18.50 2.30 11.79
CA PRO A 153 -19.37 1.25 11.25
C PRO A 153 -19.70 1.44 9.75
#